data_AF-A0AAV8PVX2-F1
#
_entry.id   AF-A0AAV8PVX2-F1
#
_cell.length_a   1.000
_cell.length_b   1.000
_cell.length_c   1.000
_cell.angle_alpha   90.00
_cell.angle_beta   90.00
_cell.angle_gamma   90.00
#
_symmetry.space_group_name_H-M   'P 1'
#
loop_
_entity.id
_entity.type
_entity.pdbx_description
1 polymer ?
#
loop_
_entity_poly.entity_id
_entity_poly.type
_entity_poly.pdbx_seq_one_letter_code
_entity_poly.pdbx_strand_id
1 'polypeptide(L)'
;MLQDEAAAGQRAPTAVLTPPVSLEGGLAAEHRPPNLLRRVLSLFGNVRPGSDLTQFQLPPLFNMPKSQLQCYGEAVYCIGEDYLNKCAKGKSSLERFASVVAWSISTTRPALFGQAPFNPILGETHHVSRGSLNVLLEQVSHHPPVSALHATDAKDNVELIWCHKPVPRFHGTSVEAVIKGKRHLRLLKFGENYEMDSPNLLIKLLPTTGADWVGDVSIRCKDSGLEADLCYYKSHAFLGFGGSSKSIRGKIFHSKTLKTIYEIDGQWDRIVKLKDVHSGEVTILYDAKKAISGLKTPILQAPQNMWSTESATVWSEVSQAILNKEWGKASAAKKNIEEKQRKLQLERESSGELWVPNHFTVTHTKEDEWNCSPLEQSVPPAPIIVSP
;
A
#
# COMPACT_ATOMS: atom_id res chain seq x y z
N MET A 1 46.79 29.33 14.14
CA MET A 1 47.20 27.91 14.00
C MET A 1 46.61 27.18 15.19
N LEU A 2 45.51 26.44 15.10
CA LEU A 2 45.02 25.62 14.00
C LEU A 2 43.48 25.78 13.91
N GLN A 3 43.03 26.37 12.82
CA GLN A 3 41.71 26.10 12.22
C GLN A 3 41.96 25.07 11.11
N ASP A 4 40.91 24.31 10.80
CA ASP A 4 40.81 23.31 9.73
C ASP A 4 41.60 22.02 9.94
N GLU A 5 40.89 20.98 10.40
CA GLU A 5 40.91 19.68 9.73
C GLU A 5 39.77 18.76 10.24
N ALA A 6 39.18 18.02 9.29
CA ALA A 6 38.18 16.96 9.42
C ALA A 6 36.67 17.34 9.41
N ALA A 7 36.26 18.14 8.42
CA ALA A 7 34.98 17.89 7.76
C ALA A 7 35.14 16.70 6.80
N ALA A 8 35.09 15.46 7.33
CA ALA A 8 34.99 14.27 6.49
C ALA A 8 33.63 14.30 5.79
N GLY A 9 33.63 14.56 4.48
CA GLY A 9 32.44 14.66 3.66
C GLY A 9 31.55 13.41 3.77
N GLN A 10 30.49 13.50 4.56
CA GLN A 10 29.38 12.56 4.49
C GLN A 10 28.75 12.75 3.10
N ARG A 11 28.96 11.77 2.21
CA ARG A 11 28.21 11.70 0.95
C ARG A 11 26.73 11.76 1.31
N ALA A 12 25.99 12.65 0.64
CA ALA A 12 24.55 12.71 0.78
C ALA A 12 23.96 11.30 0.59
N PRO A 13 22.96 10.90 1.39
CA PRO A 13 22.35 9.58 1.27
C PRO A 13 21.89 9.37 -0.17
N THR A 14 22.41 8.31 -0.81
CA THR A 14 22.05 7.96 -2.18
C THR A 14 20.68 7.29 -2.15
N ALA A 15 19.61 8.02 -2.46
CA ALA A 15 18.28 7.43 -2.57
C ALA A 15 18.05 6.83 -3.95
N VAL A 16 17.38 5.68 -3.99
CA VAL A 16 16.95 5.03 -5.23
C VAL A 16 15.43 5.10 -5.32
N LEU A 17 14.95 5.90 -6.27
CA LEU A 17 13.52 6.03 -6.57
C LEU A 17 13.21 5.26 -7.86
N THR A 18 12.14 4.49 -7.84
CA THR A 18 11.72 3.62 -8.95
C THR A 18 10.31 3.98 -9.42
N PRO A 19 9.98 3.82 -10.71
CA PRO A 19 8.61 3.94 -11.22
C PRO A 19 7.58 3.21 -10.35
N PRO A 20 6.40 3.79 -10.12
CA PRO A 20 5.34 3.13 -9.37
C PRO A 20 4.76 1.94 -10.15
N VAL A 21 4.07 1.05 -9.44
CA VAL A 21 3.34 -0.05 -10.11
C VAL A 21 2.12 0.51 -10.84
N SER A 22 2.14 0.41 -12.16
CA SER A 22 1.06 0.84 -13.06
C SER A 22 0.32 -0.35 -13.69
N LEU A 23 -0.76 -0.09 -14.43
CA LEU A 23 -1.48 -1.13 -15.19
C LEU A 23 -0.60 -1.89 -16.17
N GLU A 24 0.41 -1.22 -16.72
CA GLU A 24 1.36 -1.80 -17.67
C GLU A 24 2.39 -2.73 -17.00
N GLY A 25 2.34 -2.86 -15.67
CA GLY A 25 3.22 -3.73 -14.87
C GLY A 25 4.56 -3.11 -14.46
N GLY A 26 4.97 -2.01 -15.11
CA GLY A 26 6.16 -1.22 -14.77
C GLY A 26 7.48 -2.01 -14.80
N LEU A 27 8.50 -1.49 -14.10
CA LEU A 27 9.84 -2.12 -13.98
C LEU A 27 9.78 -3.57 -13.51
N ALA A 28 8.83 -3.89 -12.65
CA ALA A 28 8.70 -5.22 -12.10
C ALA A 28 8.27 -6.25 -13.17
N ALA A 29 7.53 -5.86 -14.22
CA ALA A 29 7.29 -6.76 -15.36
C ALA A 29 8.58 -7.08 -16.15
N GLU A 30 9.51 -6.13 -16.23
CA GLU A 30 10.77 -6.26 -16.99
C GLU A 30 11.83 -7.15 -16.30
N HIS A 31 11.74 -7.29 -14.97
CA HIS A 31 12.73 -8.03 -14.17
C HIS A 31 12.30 -9.47 -13.85
N ARG A 32 11.34 -10.03 -14.58
CA ARG A 32 10.78 -11.36 -14.30
C ARG A 32 11.84 -12.46 -14.51
N PRO A 33 12.17 -13.27 -13.48
CA PRO A 33 13.19 -14.30 -13.62
C PRO A 33 12.72 -15.47 -14.49
N PRO A 34 13.63 -16.14 -15.21
CA PRO A 34 13.30 -17.35 -15.96
C PRO A 34 12.88 -18.47 -15.00
N ASN A 35 11.95 -19.32 -15.44
CA ASN A 35 11.38 -20.41 -14.63
C ASN A 35 10.75 -19.94 -13.31
N LEU A 36 10.16 -18.74 -13.30
CA LEU A 36 9.59 -18.11 -12.10
C LEU A 36 8.72 -19.07 -11.29
N LEU A 37 7.81 -19.81 -11.92
CA LEU A 37 6.93 -20.74 -11.20
C LEU A 37 7.72 -21.79 -10.41
N ARG A 38 8.71 -22.45 -11.05
CA ARG A 38 9.56 -23.44 -10.38
C ARG A 38 10.30 -22.82 -9.19
N ARG A 39 10.78 -21.58 -9.35
CA ARG A 39 11.48 -20.84 -8.29
C ARG A 39 10.54 -20.48 -7.13
N VAL A 40 9.35 -19.98 -7.43
CA VAL A 40 8.32 -19.69 -6.42
C VAL A 40 7.93 -20.97 -5.68
N LEU A 41 7.66 -22.08 -6.38
CA LEU A 41 7.34 -23.36 -5.73
C LEU A 41 8.48 -23.84 -4.83
N SER A 42 9.74 -23.61 -5.20
CA SER A 42 10.89 -23.98 -4.37
C SER A 42 10.97 -23.18 -3.05
N LEU A 43 10.47 -21.94 -3.01
CA LEU A 43 10.39 -21.16 -1.76
C LEU A 43 9.50 -21.85 -0.72
N PHE A 44 8.44 -22.51 -1.19
CA PHE A 44 7.44 -23.12 -0.32
C PHE A 44 7.65 -24.63 -0.13
N GLY A 45 8.71 -25.21 -0.70
CA GLY A 45 8.95 -26.66 -0.65
C GLY A 45 9.04 -27.23 0.76
N ASN A 46 9.50 -26.42 1.73
CA ASN A 46 9.61 -26.79 3.15
C ASN A 46 8.56 -26.13 4.05
N VAL A 47 7.60 -25.39 3.46
CA VAL A 47 6.56 -24.66 4.21
C VAL A 47 5.33 -25.54 4.31
N ARG A 48 4.79 -25.71 5.53
CA ARG A 48 3.58 -26.52 5.75
C ARG A 48 2.33 -25.71 5.48
N PRO A 49 1.26 -26.28 4.88
CA PRO A 49 -0.04 -25.64 4.85
C PRO A 49 -0.50 -25.22 6.25
N GLY A 50 -1.06 -24.04 6.37
CA GLY A 50 -1.41 -23.36 7.63
C GLY A 50 -0.31 -22.46 8.20
N SER A 51 0.92 -22.50 7.67
CA SER A 51 2.04 -21.70 8.20
C SER A 51 1.79 -20.19 8.04
N ASP A 52 2.09 -19.45 9.10
CA ASP A 52 2.22 -17.99 9.09
C ASP A 52 3.54 -17.60 8.39
N LEU A 53 3.47 -16.68 7.43
CA LEU A 53 4.61 -16.23 6.63
C LEU A 53 5.09 -14.82 7.01
N THR A 54 4.62 -14.23 8.11
CA THR A 54 5.03 -12.89 8.56
C THR A 54 6.54 -12.75 8.75
N GLN A 55 7.22 -13.83 9.12
CA GLN A 55 8.69 -13.88 9.28
C GLN A 55 9.40 -14.59 8.11
N PHE A 56 8.70 -14.85 7.00
CA PHE A 56 9.27 -15.55 5.86
C PHE A 56 10.29 -14.67 5.12
N GLN A 57 11.55 -15.11 5.08
CA GLN A 57 12.61 -14.38 4.40
C GLN A 57 12.60 -14.65 2.90
N LEU A 58 12.29 -13.61 2.12
CA LEU A 58 12.35 -13.67 0.66
C LEU A 58 13.76 -13.36 0.14
N PRO A 59 14.30 -14.18 -0.79
CA PRO A 59 15.51 -13.83 -1.52
C PRO A 59 15.29 -12.59 -2.41
N PRO A 60 16.33 -11.75 -2.65
CA PRO A 60 16.20 -10.54 -3.47
C PRO A 60 15.67 -10.77 -4.88
N LEU A 61 15.82 -11.97 -5.43
CA LEU A 61 15.27 -12.35 -6.73
C LEU A 61 13.73 -12.21 -6.81
N PHE A 62 13.05 -12.32 -5.68
CA PHE A 62 11.60 -12.16 -5.57
C PHE A 62 11.22 -10.80 -5.00
N ASN A 63 12.19 -9.89 -4.82
CA ASN A 63 11.91 -8.53 -4.39
C ASN A 63 11.84 -7.60 -5.58
N MET A 64 10.81 -6.75 -5.58
CA MET A 64 10.84 -5.52 -6.37
C MET A 64 11.66 -4.46 -5.61
N PRO A 65 12.34 -3.53 -6.29
CA PRO A 65 13.16 -2.48 -5.66
C PRO A 65 12.30 -1.36 -5.05
N LYS A 66 11.46 -1.74 -4.08
CA LYS A 66 10.56 -0.88 -3.30
C LYS A 66 10.30 -1.49 -1.94
N SER A 67 10.25 -0.64 -0.92
CA SER A 67 9.69 -0.96 0.39
C SER A 67 8.16 -1.03 0.33
N GLN A 68 7.56 -1.79 1.24
CA GLN A 68 6.12 -1.84 1.40
C GLN A 68 5.53 -0.47 1.76
N LEU A 69 6.27 0.38 2.48
CA LEU A 69 5.84 1.76 2.75
C LEU A 69 5.69 2.57 1.46
N GLN A 70 6.61 2.41 0.51
CA GLN A 70 6.52 3.04 -0.81
C GLN A 70 5.29 2.52 -1.56
N CYS A 71 5.02 1.22 -1.56
CA CYS A 71 3.83 0.67 -2.22
C CYS A 71 2.52 1.21 -1.64
N TYR A 72 2.43 1.38 -0.31
CA TYR A 72 1.27 2.00 0.33
C TYR A 72 1.14 3.49 0.00
N GLY A 73 2.24 4.24 0.01
CA GLY A 73 2.26 5.65 -0.37
C GLY A 73 1.86 5.87 -1.83
N GLU A 74 2.43 5.09 -2.76
CA GLU A 74 2.12 5.17 -4.20
C GLU A 74 0.65 4.93 -4.52
N ALA A 75 -0.05 4.13 -3.70
CA ALA A 75 -1.49 3.94 -3.82
C ALA A 75 -2.29 5.24 -3.60
N VAL A 76 -1.71 6.18 -2.85
CA VAL A 76 -2.30 7.48 -2.48
C VAL A 76 -1.83 8.60 -3.41
N TYR A 77 -0.51 8.77 -3.58
CA TYR A 77 0.03 9.93 -4.29
C TYR A 77 0.34 9.66 -5.77
N CYS A 78 0.55 8.42 -6.22
CA CYS A 78 0.80 8.11 -7.64
C CYS A 78 -0.52 7.71 -8.32
N ILE A 79 -1.23 8.72 -8.83
CA ILE A 79 -2.52 8.58 -9.54
C ILE A 79 -2.54 9.46 -10.79
N GLY A 80 -3.11 9.02 -11.90
CA GLY A 80 -3.29 9.89 -13.08
C GLY A 80 -4.39 10.91 -12.82
N GLU A 81 -5.63 10.42 -12.66
CA GLU A 81 -6.78 11.21 -12.25
C GLU A 81 -6.93 11.21 -10.73
N ASP A 82 -7.04 12.40 -10.13
CA ASP A 82 -7.10 12.59 -8.68
C ASP A 82 -8.50 12.29 -8.11
N TYR A 83 -8.74 11.01 -7.79
CA TYR A 83 -9.99 10.57 -7.15
C TYR A 83 -10.11 11.04 -5.70
N LEU A 84 -9.01 11.33 -5.00
CA LEU A 84 -9.06 11.82 -3.62
C LEU A 84 -9.65 13.23 -3.59
N ASN A 85 -9.17 14.11 -4.47
CA ASN A 85 -9.67 15.47 -4.60
C ASN A 85 -11.17 15.52 -4.98
N LYS A 86 -11.67 14.55 -5.77
CA LYS A 86 -13.10 14.45 -6.09
C LYS A 86 -13.97 14.23 -4.86
N CYS A 87 -13.47 13.53 -3.84
CA CYS A 87 -14.21 13.27 -2.60
C CYS A 87 -14.62 14.59 -1.91
N ALA A 88 -13.76 15.61 -1.92
CA ALA A 88 -14.03 16.91 -1.32
C ALA A 88 -14.91 17.84 -2.18
N LYS A 89 -15.27 17.44 -3.41
CA LYS A 89 -16.00 18.28 -4.39
C LYS A 89 -17.46 17.91 -4.58
N GLY A 90 -17.92 16.75 -4.09
CA GLY A 90 -19.32 16.34 -4.19
C GLY A 90 -20.26 17.28 -3.45
N LYS A 91 -21.41 17.59 -4.07
CA LYS A 91 -22.37 18.57 -3.54
C LYS A 91 -23.21 17.98 -2.41
N SER A 92 -23.63 16.73 -2.57
CA SER A 92 -24.37 15.98 -1.55
C SER A 92 -23.47 14.97 -0.82
N SER A 93 -23.89 14.53 0.36
CA SER A 93 -23.20 13.45 1.09
C SER A 93 -23.15 12.16 0.28
N LEU A 94 -24.19 11.86 -0.50
CA LEU A 94 -24.24 10.71 -1.39
C LEU A 94 -23.22 10.80 -2.55
N GLU A 95 -23.09 11.96 -3.20
CA GLU A 95 -22.08 12.18 -4.25
C GLU A 95 -20.65 12.05 -3.70
N ARG A 96 -20.40 12.61 -2.51
CA ARG A 96 -19.11 12.46 -1.83
C ARG A 96 -18.86 11.01 -1.45
N PHE A 97 -19.85 10.32 -0.91
CA PHE A 97 -19.74 8.91 -0.57
C PHE A 97 -19.43 8.04 -1.79
N ALA A 98 -20.12 8.24 -2.92
CA ALA A 98 -19.80 7.55 -4.17
C ALA A 98 -18.36 7.86 -4.65
N SER A 99 -17.91 9.10 -4.48
CA SER A 99 -16.52 9.49 -4.78
C SER A 99 -15.51 8.81 -3.86
N VAL A 100 -15.82 8.64 -2.57
CA VAL A 100 -14.99 7.89 -1.61
C VAL A 100 -14.91 6.42 -1.98
N VAL A 101 -16.01 5.82 -2.43
CA VAL A 101 -16.01 4.44 -2.96
C VAL A 101 -15.10 4.34 -4.19
N ALA A 102 -15.21 5.28 -5.14
CA ALA A 102 -14.35 5.34 -6.32
C ALA A 102 -12.86 5.51 -5.95
N TRP A 103 -12.56 6.40 -4.99
CA TRP A 103 -11.21 6.59 -4.47
C TRP A 103 -10.67 5.32 -3.80
N SER A 104 -11.45 4.64 -2.96
CA SER A 104 -11.07 3.38 -2.33
C SER A 104 -10.68 2.34 -3.38
N ILE A 105 -11.48 2.17 -4.42
CA ILE A 105 -11.16 1.29 -5.56
C ILE A 105 -9.87 1.74 -6.24
N SER A 106 -9.71 3.05 -6.45
CA SER A 106 -8.53 3.63 -7.09
C SER A 106 -7.21 3.39 -6.35
N THR A 107 -7.23 3.03 -5.05
CA THR A 107 -6.02 2.65 -4.29
C THR A 107 -5.56 1.21 -4.56
N THR A 108 -6.38 0.40 -5.23
CA THR A 108 -6.01 -0.98 -5.61
C THR A 108 -4.93 -0.94 -6.68
N ARG A 109 -3.85 -1.71 -6.51
CA ARG A 109 -2.69 -1.75 -7.44
C ARG A 109 -2.48 -3.17 -8.00
N PRO A 110 -2.01 -3.32 -9.25
CA PRO A 110 -1.64 -4.62 -9.80
C PRO A 110 -0.70 -5.42 -8.89
N ALA A 111 -1.15 -6.60 -8.47
CA ALA A 111 -0.31 -7.54 -7.73
C ALA A 111 0.54 -8.36 -8.70
N LEU A 112 1.86 -8.32 -8.54
CA LEU A 112 2.79 -8.95 -9.46
C LEU A 112 3.19 -10.34 -8.94
N PHE A 113 2.75 -11.38 -9.64
CA PHE A 113 3.07 -12.75 -9.26
C PHE A 113 4.58 -12.96 -9.19
N GLY A 114 5.07 -13.45 -8.05
CA GLY A 114 6.48 -13.75 -7.82
C GLY A 114 7.35 -12.54 -7.48
N GLN A 115 6.75 -11.38 -7.20
CA GLN A 115 7.43 -10.21 -6.67
C GLN A 115 6.72 -9.66 -5.43
N ALA A 116 7.50 -9.33 -4.41
CA ALA A 116 7.05 -8.68 -3.19
C ALA A 116 7.93 -7.46 -2.89
N PRO A 117 7.39 -6.40 -2.27
CA PRO A 117 8.23 -5.33 -1.77
C PRO A 117 9.17 -5.84 -0.66
N PHE A 118 10.16 -5.03 -0.29
CA PHE A 118 10.92 -5.25 0.94
C PHE A 118 10.00 -5.12 2.15
N ASN A 119 10.16 -6.02 3.13
CA ASN A 119 9.52 -5.87 4.44
C ASN A 119 10.23 -4.72 5.17
N PRO A 120 9.53 -3.62 5.53
CA PRO A 120 10.19 -2.46 6.10
C PRO A 120 10.88 -2.77 7.44
N ILE A 121 12.01 -2.12 7.68
CA ILE A 121 12.70 -2.20 8.98
C ILE A 121 11.92 -1.41 10.04
N LEU A 122 12.10 -1.73 11.32
CA LEU A 122 11.46 -0.98 12.40
C LEU A 122 11.91 0.50 12.38
N GLY A 123 10.95 1.43 12.37
CA GLY A 123 11.22 2.86 12.27
C GLY A 123 11.59 3.37 10.87
N GLU A 124 11.49 2.52 9.84
CA GLU A 124 11.57 2.98 8.45
C GLU A 124 10.46 3.99 8.17
N THR A 125 10.77 5.03 7.39
CA THR A 125 9.83 6.08 7.01
C THR A 125 9.68 6.17 5.49
N HIS A 126 8.58 6.75 5.03
CA HIS A 126 8.43 7.20 3.65
C HIS A 126 7.69 8.54 3.59
N HIS A 127 8.32 9.59 3.09
CA HIS A 127 7.77 10.96 3.08
C HIS A 127 7.74 11.55 1.67
N VAL A 128 6.54 11.85 1.16
CA VAL A 128 6.32 12.31 -0.23
C VAL A 128 5.27 13.43 -0.31
N SER A 129 5.48 14.39 -1.20
CA SER A 129 4.50 15.43 -1.53
C SER A 129 4.04 15.34 -2.98
N ARG A 130 2.74 15.57 -3.20
CA ARG A 130 2.14 15.79 -4.52
C ARG A 130 1.22 17.00 -4.47
N GLY A 131 1.63 18.11 -5.06
CA GLY A 131 0.86 19.35 -4.97
C GLY A 131 0.69 19.77 -3.51
N SER A 132 -0.55 19.86 -3.04
CA SER A 132 -0.89 20.18 -1.64
C SER A 132 -1.01 18.95 -0.73
N LEU A 133 -1.00 17.73 -1.29
CA LEU A 133 -1.08 16.49 -0.53
C LEU A 133 0.32 16.09 -0.04
N ASN A 134 0.50 16.01 1.27
CA ASN A 134 1.71 15.49 1.91
C ASN A 134 1.41 14.15 2.57
N VAL A 135 2.26 13.16 2.37
CA VAL A 135 2.07 11.77 2.81
C VAL A 135 3.30 11.32 3.59
N LEU A 136 3.08 10.82 4.81
CA LEU A 136 4.11 10.26 5.68
C LEU A 136 3.69 8.85 6.11
N LEU A 137 4.60 7.90 5.95
CA LEU A 137 4.46 6.55 6.48
C LEU A 137 5.59 6.22 7.44
N GLU A 138 5.29 5.35 8.39
CA GLU A 138 6.27 4.77 9.32
C GLU A 138 5.98 3.29 9.55
N GLN A 139 7.03 2.47 9.62
CA GLN A 139 6.94 1.10 10.12
C GLN A 139 6.97 1.11 11.65
N VAL A 140 5.80 1.06 12.26
CA VAL A 140 5.64 1.23 13.71
C VAL A 140 5.86 -0.06 14.51
N SER A 141 5.82 -1.22 13.86
CA SER A 141 6.15 -2.53 14.44
C SER A 141 6.72 -3.47 13.38
N HIS A 142 7.64 -4.36 13.75
CA HIS A 142 8.24 -5.35 12.84
C HIS A 142 7.78 -6.79 13.13
N HIS A 143 7.50 -7.11 14.40
CA HIS A 143 7.03 -8.42 14.84
C HIS A 143 5.81 -8.28 15.77
N PRO A 144 4.58 -8.24 15.23
CA PRO A 144 4.23 -8.38 13.80
C PRO A 144 4.50 -7.11 12.98
N PRO A 145 4.56 -7.19 11.64
CA PRO A 145 4.75 -6.02 10.80
C PRO A 145 3.49 -5.14 10.80
N VAL A 146 3.64 -3.88 11.20
CA VAL A 146 2.57 -2.87 11.18
C VAL A 146 3.12 -1.57 10.62
N SER A 147 2.43 -1.04 9.61
CA SER A 147 2.76 0.24 8.97
C SER A 147 1.64 1.24 9.23
N ALA A 148 2.01 2.47 9.58
CA ALA A 148 1.10 3.59 9.73
C ALA A 148 1.27 4.57 8.56
N LEU A 149 0.19 5.24 8.16
CA LEU A 149 0.19 6.32 7.18
C LEU A 149 -0.60 7.51 7.73
N HIS A 150 -0.05 8.70 7.57
CA HIS A 150 -0.76 9.97 7.74
C HIS A 150 -0.60 10.75 6.44
N ALA A 151 -1.69 11.29 5.91
CA ALA A 151 -1.61 12.24 4.81
C ALA A 151 -2.58 13.40 5.03
N THR A 152 -2.15 14.60 4.66
CA THR A 152 -2.98 15.80 4.77
C THR A 152 -2.90 16.63 3.49
N ASP A 153 -4.06 17.08 3.02
CA ASP A 153 -4.19 18.07 1.96
C ASP A 153 -4.85 19.33 2.54
N ALA A 154 -4.05 20.37 2.74
CA ALA A 154 -4.50 21.63 3.30
C ALA A 154 -5.43 22.42 2.36
N LYS A 155 -5.36 22.16 1.05
CA LYS A 155 -6.15 22.89 0.05
C LYS A 155 -7.60 22.42 0.01
N ASP A 156 -7.79 21.11 0.09
CA ASP A 156 -9.12 20.49 0.01
C ASP A 156 -9.64 19.99 1.36
N ASN A 157 -8.91 20.30 2.45
CA ASN A 157 -9.25 19.97 3.84
C ASN A 157 -9.47 18.45 4.03
N VAL A 158 -8.54 17.65 3.52
CA VAL A 158 -8.58 16.19 3.56
C VAL A 158 -7.50 15.66 4.50
N GLU A 159 -7.86 14.67 5.31
CA GLU A 159 -6.91 13.90 6.12
C GLU A 159 -7.12 12.39 5.91
N LEU A 160 -6.01 11.66 5.79
CA LEU A 160 -5.97 10.20 5.68
C LEU A 160 -5.14 9.63 6.83
N ILE A 161 -5.67 8.60 7.49
CA ILE A 161 -4.95 7.85 8.53
C ILE A 161 -5.13 6.37 8.29
N TRP A 162 -4.05 5.63 8.04
CA TRP A 162 -4.11 4.18 7.87
C TRP A 162 -3.26 3.48 8.93
N CYS A 163 -3.69 2.29 9.32
CA CYS A 163 -2.91 1.37 10.14
C CYS A 163 -3.07 -0.01 9.49
N HIS A 164 -2.00 -0.54 8.88
CA HIS A 164 -2.04 -1.78 8.12
C HIS A 164 -1.16 -2.85 8.76
N LYS A 165 -1.73 -4.03 8.94
CA LYS A 165 -1.07 -5.23 9.44
C LYS A 165 -1.33 -6.40 8.48
N PRO A 166 -0.43 -6.68 7.51
CA PRO A 166 -0.55 -7.84 6.64
C PRO A 166 -0.27 -9.15 7.40
N VAL A 167 -1.15 -10.15 7.23
CA VAL A 167 -1.00 -11.48 7.83
C VAL A 167 -1.05 -12.54 6.72
N PRO A 168 0.10 -12.85 6.09
CA PRO A 168 0.20 -13.88 5.06
C PRO A 168 0.16 -15.29 5.65
N ARG A 169 -0.74 -16.13 5.12
CA ARG A 169 -0.83 -17.55 5.44
C ARG A 169 -0.70 -18.42 4.20
N PHE A 170 0.10 -19.48 4.32
CA PHE A 170 0.25 -20.47 3.27
C PHE A 170 -0.83 -21.56 3.37
N HIS A 171 -1.50 -21.86 2.27
CA HIS A 171 -2.56 -22.88 2.18
C HIS A 171 -2.16 -24.08 1.31
N GLY A 172 -0.86 -24.28 1.05
CA GLY A 172 -0.34 -25.35 0.20
C GLY A 172 -0.29 -24.97 -1.29
N THR A 173 -1.43 -24.56 -1.86
CA THR A 173 -1.51 -24.16 -3.28
C THR A 173 -1.65 -22.66 -3.48
N SER A 174 -1.77 -21.89 -2.40
CA SER A 174 -1.86 -20.44 -2.42
C SER A 174 -1.27 -19.83 -1.15
N VAL A 175 -0.98 -18.53 -1.22
CA VAL A 175 -0.75 -17.67 -0.05
C VAL A 175 -1.87 -16.64 -0.05
N GLU A 176 -2.55 -16.50 1.09
CA GLU A 176 -3.51 -15.42 1.31
C GLU A 176 -2.96 -14.48 2.38
N ALA A 177 -2.78 -13.21 2.03
CA ALA A 177 -2.42 -12.16 2.97
C ALA A 177 -3.66 -11.35 3.33
N VAL A 178 -4.15 -11.57 4.55
CA VAL A 178 -5.24 -10.78 5.13
C VAL A 178 -4.67 -9.44 5.57
N ILE A 179 -5.20 -8.34 5.05
CA ILE A 179 -4.76 -6.99 5.40
C ILE A 179 -5.61 -6.50 6.57
N LYS A 180 -5.13 -6.74 7.80
CA LYS A 180 -5.80 -6.23 9.01
C LYS A 180 -5.55 -4.73 9.20
N GLY A 181 -6.43 -4.12 9.98
CA GLY A 181 -6.40 -2.70 10.32
C GLY A 181 -7.37 -1.87 9.47
N LYS A 182 -7.39 -0.57 9.70
CA LYS A 182 -8.39 0.35 9.12
C LYS A 182 -7.75 1.48 8.36
N ARG A 183 -8.48 1.94 7.34
CA ARG A 183 -8.21 3.19 6.62
C ARG A 183 -9.28 4.19 7.00
N HIS A 184 -8.85 5.37 7.42
CA HIS A 184 -9.73 6.50 7.68
C HIS A 184 -9.49 7.60 6.65
N LEU A 185 -10.58 8.13 6.11
CA LEU A 185 -10.59 9.36 5.33
C LEU A 185 -11.50 10.35 6.04
N ARG A 186 -11.02 11.58 6.23
CA ARG A 186 -11.77 12.66 6.84
C ARG A 186 -11.88 13.81 5.86
N LEU A 187 -13.11 14.19 5.53
CA LEU A 187 -13.40 15.39 4.77
C LEU A 187 -13.76 16.49 5.77
N LEU A 188 -12.73 17.18 6.26
CA LEU A 188 -12.83 18.07 7.42
C LEU A 188 -13.83 19.20 7.21
N LYS A 189 -13.94 19.71 5.97
CA LYS A 189 -14.92 20.74 5.58
C LYS A 189 -16.38 20.32 5.84
N PHE A 190 -16.68 19.02 5.72
CA PHE A 190 -18.03 18.49 5.86
C PHE A 190 -18.27 17.81 7.21
N GLY A 191 -17.22 17.66 8.03
CA GLY A 191 -17.30 16.88 9.27
C GLY A 191 -17.58 15.39 9.03
N GLU A 192 -17.25 14.87 7.83
CA GLU A 192 -17.52 13.48 7.46
C GLU A 192 -16.28 12.60 7.66
N ASN A 193 -16.47 11.49 8.38
CA ASN A 193 -15.46 10.49 8.67
C ASN A 193 -15.85 9.17 8.02
N TYR A 194 -14.95 8.66 7.19
CA TYR A 194 -15.12 7.42 6.45
C TYR A 194 -14.15 6.39 7.03
N GLU A 195 -14.66 5.24 7.44
CA GLU A 195 -13.87 4.08 7.86
C GLU A 195 -13.99 2.99 6.80
N MET A 196 -12.85 2.40 6.45
CA MET A 196 -12.73 1.47 5.33
C MET A 196 -11.82 0.30 5.67
N ASP A 197 -12.25 -0.89 5.27
CA ASP A 197 -11.41 -2.10 5.26
C ASP A 197 -10.52 -2.12 4.00
N SER A 198 -9.66 -3.15 3.87
CA SER A 198 -8.80 -3.39 2.71
C SER A 198 -9.05 -4.79 2.14
N PRO A 199 -8.97 -4.99 0.82
CA PRO A 199 -9.09 -6.32 0.25
C PRO A 199 -7.86 -7.18 0.62
N ASN A 200 -8.03 -8.50 0.60
CA ASN A 200 -6.96 -9.47 0.82
C ASN A 200 -6.17 -9.68 -0.46
N LEU A 201 -4.88 -9.98 -0.32
CA LEU A 201 -4.04 -10.38 -1.46
C LEU A 201 -3.98 -11.91 -1.55
N LEU A 202 -4.42 -12.47 -2.66
CA LEU A 202 -4.36 -13.90 -2.95
C LEU A 202 -3.31 -14.20 -4.03
N ILE A 203 -2.27 -14.95 -3.66
CA ILE A 203 -1.24 -15.46 -4.56
C ILE A 203 -1.52 -16.94 -4.80
N LYS A 204 -2.01 -17.31 -5.98
CA LYS A 204 -2.20 -18.71 -6.39
C LYS A 204 -0.93 -19.28 -7.01
N LEU A 205 -0.51 -20.43 -6.51
CA LEU A 205 0.64 -21.19 -7.02
C LEU A 205 0.19 -22.31 -7.98
N LEU A 206 -0.92 -22.99 -7.65
CA LEU A 206 -1.49 -24.09 -8.42
C LEU A 206 -3.04 -24.03 -8.40
N PRO A 207 -3.73 -24.59 -9.41
CA PRO A 207 -3.21 -25.04 -10.72
C PRO A 207 -2.93 -23.87 -11.68
N THR A 208 -3.53 -22.70 -11.43
CA THR A 208 -3.29 -21.48 -12.21
C THR A 208 -2.50 -20.49 -11.37
N THR A 209 -1.44 -19.94 -11.94
CA THR A 209 -0.59 -18.97 -11.25
C THR A 209 -1.16 -17.56 -11.38
N GLY A 210 -1.07 -16.78 -10.32
CA GLY A 210 -1.41 -15.37 -10.38
C GLY A 210 -1.46 -14.75 -9.00
N ALA A 211 -1.48 -13.42 -8.96
CA ALA A 211 -1.75 -12.65 -7.76
C ALA A 211 -2.93 -11.73 -8.07
N ASP A 212 -3.91 -11.66 -7.17
CA ASP A 212 -5.10 -10.83 -7.33
C ASP A 212 -5.65 -10.41 -5.96
N TRP A 213 -6.48 -9.37 -5.96
CA TRP A 213 -7.19 -8.91 -4.77
C TRP A 213 -8.52 -9.65 -4.64
N VAL A 214 -8.85 -10.08 -3.42
CA VAL A 214 -10.06 -10.84 -3.10
C VAL A 214 -10.65 -10.41 -1.77
N GLY A 215 -11.89 -10.82 -1.51
CA GLY A 215 -12.56 -10.63 -0.23
C GLY A 215 -13.45 -9.39 -0.20
N ASP A 216 -14.09 -9.20 0.94
CA ASP A 216 -15.09 -8.16 1.14
C ASP A 216 -14.46 -6.91 1.76
N VAL A 217 -14.90 -5.74 1.31
CA VAL A 217 -14.47 -4.44 1.80
C VAL A 217 -15.70 -3.64 2.17
N SER A 218 -15.79 -3.24 3.43
CA SER A 218 -16.82 -2.32 3.91
C SER A 218 -16.28 -0.90 3.94
N ILE A 219 -17.12 0.06 3.55
CA ILE A 219 -16.88 1.50 3.63
C ILE A 219 -18.06 2.10 4.37
N ARG A 220 -17.82 2.84 5.44
CA ARG A 220 -18.89 3.36 6.29
C ARG A 220 -18.65 4.81 6.65
N CYS A 221 -19.70 5.63 6.57
CA CYS A 221 -19.70 6.99 7.08
C CYS A 221 -20.89 7.17 8.02
N LYS A 222 -20.61 7.16 9.33
CA LYS A 222 -21.64 7.32 10.38
C LYS A 222 -22.32 8.68 10.30
N ASP A 223 -21.57 9.72 9.92
CA ASP A 223 -22.05 11.10 9.84
C ASP A 223 -23.13 11.30 8.77
N SER A 224 -23.03 10.57 7.65
CA SER A 224 -24.03 10.59 6.57
C SER A 224 -25.04 9.44 6.63
N GLY A 225 -24.78 8.39 7.44
CA GLY A 225 -25.60 7.19 7.52
C GLY A 225 -25.58 6.34 6.24
N LEU A 226 -24.47 6.41 5.49
CA LEU A 226 -24.25 5.69 4.25
C LEU A 226 -23.17 4.62 4.44
N GLU A 227 -23.38 3.49 3.77
CA GLU A 227 -22.45 2.37 3.75
C GLU A 227 -22.32 1.81 2.33
N ALA A 228 -21.17 1.21 2.06
CA ALA A 228 -20.96 0.37 0.90
C ALA A 228 -20.30 -0.95 1.28
N ASP A 229 -20.78 -2.00 0.64
CA ASP A 229 -20.15 -3.32 0.64
C ASP A 229 -19.62 -3.58 -0.76
N LEU A 230 -18.34 -3.88 -0.86
CA LEU A 230 -17.66 -4.29 -2.08
C LEU A 230 -17.14 -5.71 -1.91
N CYS A 231 -17.20 -6.50 -2.96
CA CYS A 231 -16.66 -7.85 -3.01
C CYS A 231 -15.69 -7.95 -4.18
N TYR A 232 -14.42 -8.20 -3.88
CA TYR A 232 -13.36 -8.47 -4.85
C TYR A 232 -13.28 -9.98 -5.07
N TYR A 233 -13.35 -10.41 -6.33
CA TYR A 233 -13.34 -11.83 -6.63
C TYR A 233 -12.81 -12.10 -8.04
N LYS A 234 -12.42 -13.36 -8.23
CA LYS A 234 -12.10 -13.89 -9.54
C LYS A 234 -13.35 -14.56 -10.10
N SER A 235 -13.93 -14.00 -11.16
CA SER A 235 -15.07 -14.64 -11.81
C SER A 235 -14.62 -15.92 -12.51
N HIS A 236 -15.22 -17.04 -12.14
CA HIS A 236 -15.03 -18.30 -12.84
C HIS A 236 -15.94 -18.31 -14.08
N ALA A 237 -15.36 -18.43 -15.27
CA ALA A 237 -16.15 -18.84 -16.41
C ALA A 237 -16.46 -20.34 -16.32
N PHE A 238 -17.68 -20.70 -16.70
CA PHE A 238 -18.06 -22.07 -16.97
C PHE A 238 -17.15 -22.64 -18.07
N LEU A 239 -16.58 -23.83 -17.87
CA LEU A 239 -15.73 -24.54 -18.85
C LEU A 239 -14.40 -23.87 -19.27
N GLY A 240 -13.87 -22.92 -18.48
CA GLY A 240 -12.49 -22.43 -18.67
C GLY A 240 -12.29 -21.43 -19.81
N PHE A 241 -13.35 -21.00 -20.49
CA PHE A 241 -13.31 -19.94 -21.51
C PHE A 241 -13.99 -18.67 -21.00
N GLY A 242 -13.23 -17.57 -20.85
CA GLY A 242 -13.82 -16.22 -20.69
C GLY A 242 -14.04 -15.71 -19.26
N GLY A 243 -13.37 -16.27 -18.25
CA GLY A 243 -13.48 -15.77 -16.87
C GLY A 243 -12.87 -14.37 -16.73
N SER A 244 -13.62 -13.42 -16.18
CA SER A 244 -13.10 -12.10 -15.84
C SER A 244 -12.23 -12.20 -14.57
N SER A 245 -10.91 -12.08 -14.71
CA SER A 245 -10.02 -11.81 -13.57
C SER A 245 -10.29 -10.40 -13.03
N LYS A 246 -10.04 -10.14 -11.74
CA LYS A 246 -10.07 -8.78 -11.16
C LYS A 246 -11.45 -8.14 -11.09
N SER A 247 -12.50 -8.95 -10.90
CA SER A 247 -13.88 -8.47 -10.80
C SER A 247 -14.16 -7.82 -9.44
N ILE A 248 -15.04 -6.81 -9.47
CA ILE A 248 -15.59 -6.17 -8.28
C ILE A 248 -17.10 -6.02 -8.47
N ARG A 249 -17.85 -6.31 -7.41
CA ARG A 249 -19.27 -6.01 -7.32
C ARG A 249 -19.56 -5.37 -5.97
N GLY A 250 -20.68 -4.68 -5.84
CA GLY A 250 -21.05 -4.08 -4.57
C GLY A 250 -22.32 -3.27 -4.62
N LYS A 251 -22.55 -2.52 -3.55
CA LYS A 251 -23.71 -1.64 -3.41
C LYS A 251 -23.41 -0.48 -2.48
N ILE A 252 -24.12 0.64 -2.66
CA ILE A 252 -24.20 1.75 -1.71
C ILE A 252 -25.62 1.77 -1.15
N PHE A 253 -25.77 1.86 0.17
CA PHE A 253 -27.05 1.80 0.85
C PHE A 253 -27.09 2.67 2.11
N HIS A 254 -28.29 2.94 2.61
CA HIS A 254 -28.47 3.60 3.91
C HIS A 254 -28.33 2.61 5.06
N SER A 255 -27.48 2.91 6.05
CA SER A 255 -27.21 2.03 7.20
C SER A 255 -28.48 1.60 7.94
N LYS A 256 -29.39 2.54 8.20
CA LYS A 256 -30.56 2.31 9.06
C LYS A 256 -31.65 1.49 8.38
N THR A 257 -31.88 1.72 7.09
CA THR A 257 -32.99 1.11 6.35
C THR A 257 -32.56 -0.07 5.51
N LEU A 258 -31.24 -0.24 5.32
CA LEU A 258 -30.63 -1.20 4.38
C LEU A 258 -31.11 -1.01 2.93
N LYS A 259 -31.72 0.14 2.62
CA LYS A 259 -32.22 0.46 1.28
C LYS A 259 -31.04 0.75 0.37
N THR A 260 -30.85 -0.11 -0.63
CA THR A 260 -29.87 0.10 -1.70
C THR A 260 -30.23 1.32 -2.54
N ILE A 261 -29.23 2.15 -2.79
CA ILE A 261 -29.29 3.34 -3.63
C ILE A 261 -28.59 3.06 -4.96
N TYR A 262 -27.38 2.49 -4.89
CA TYR A 262 -26.58 2.15 -6.06
C TYR A 262 -26.10 0.71 -6.06
N GLU A 263 -26.04 0.11 -7.24
CA GLU A 263 -25.33 -1.13 -7.53
C GLU A 263 -23.98 -0.80 -8.17
N ILE A 264 -22.95 -1.58 -7.81
CA ILE A 264 -21.58 -1.44 -8.32
C ILE A 264 -21.21 -2.74 -9.03
N ASP A 265 -20.68 -2.64 -10.24
CA ASP A 265 -20.19 -3.80 -10.99
C ASP A 265 -19.08 -3.40 -11.96
N GLY A 266 -18.08 -4.27 -12.11
CA GLY A 266 -17.05 -4.12 -13.13
C GLY A 266 -15.75 -4.84 -12.80
N GLN A 267 -14.66 -4.25 -13.26
CA GLN A 267 -13.30 -4.75 -13.06
C GLN A 267 -12.43 -3.61 -12.53
N TRP A 268 -11.76 -3.85 -11.39
CA TRP A 268 -10.97 -2.81 -10.73
C TRP A 268 -9.71 -2.42 -11.53
N ASP A 269 -9.28 -3.23 -12.50
CA ASP A 269 -8.20 -2.91 -13.43
C ASP A 269 -8.69 -2.33 -14.77
N ARG A 270 -10.01 -2.10 -14.92
CA ARG A 270 -10.61 -1.50 -16.12
C ARG A 270 -11.66 -0.45 -15.73
N ILE A 271 -12.93 -0.76 -15.92
CA ILE A 271 -14.05 0.14 -15.65
C ILE A 271 -14.90 -0.48 -14.55
N VAL A 272 -15.24 0.34 -13.57
CA VAL A 272 -16.27 0.04 -12.57
C VAL A 272 -17.42 1.00 -12.77
N LYS A 273 -18.64 0.48 -12.83
CA LYS A 273 -19.86 1.22 -13.09
C LYS A 273 -20.66 1.38 -11.80
N LEU A 274 -21.39 2.50 -11.71
CA LEU A 274 -22.38 2.77 -10.68
C LEU A 274 -23.75 2.85 -11.34
N LYS A 275 -24.70 2.04 -10.88
CA LYS A 275 -26.07 2.01 -11.39
C LYS A 275 -27.04 2.47 -10.32
N ASP A 276 -27.82 3.50 -10.60
CA ASP A 276 -28.92 3.94 -9.74
C ASP A 276 -30.05 2.91 -9.78
N VAL A 277 -30.45 2.43 -8.60
CA VAL A 277 -31.50 1.38 -8.50
C VAL A 277 -32.88 1.93 -8.85
N HIS A 278 -33.13 3.22 -8.66
CA HIS A 278 -34.42 3.84 -8.93
C HIS A 278 -34.55 4.25 -10.39
N SER A 279 -33.59 4.99 -10.94
CA SER A 279 -33.66 5.48 -12.33
C SER A 279 -33.16 4.47 -13.35
N GLY A 280 -32.34 3.50 -12.93
CA GLY A 280 -31.63 2.58 -13.83
C GLY A 280 -30.45 3.22 -14.57
N GLU A 281 -30.15 4.50 -14.31
CA GLU A 281 -29.04 5.22 -14.92
C GLU A 281 -27.71 4.57 -14.54
N VAL A 282 -26.82 4.41 -15.51
CA VAL A 282 -25.49 3.82 -15.32
C VAL A 282 -24.43 4.84 -15.64
N THR A 283 -23.54 5.10 -14.68
CA THR A 283 -22.40 6.00 -14.82
C THR A 283 -21.08 5.26 -14.58
N ILE A 284 -19.97 5.86 -15.00
CA ILE A 284 -18.63 5.32 -14.70
C ILE A 284 -18.23 5.81 -13.31
N LEU A 285 -18.09 4.89 -12.37
CA LEU A 285 -17.61 5.17 -11.02
C LEU A 285 -16.10 5.39 -11.02
N TYR A 286 -15.38 4.52 -11.74
CA TYR A 286 -13.94 4.47 -11.75
C TYR A 286 -13.42 3.94 -13.09
N ASP A 287 -12.34 4.55 -13.56
CA ASP A 287 -11.61 4.19 -14.78
C ASP A 287 -10.12 4.01 -14.46
N ALA A 288 -9.67 2.75 -14.48
CA ALA A 288 -8.30 2.37 -14.17
C ALA A 288 -7.29 2.99 -15.13
N LYS A 289 -7.62 3.13 -16.41
CA LYS A 289 -6.70 3.73 -17.39
C LYS A 289 -6.43 5.19 -17.05
N LYS A 290 -7.43 5.91 -16.52
CA LYS A 290 -7.23 7.28 -16.05
C LYS A 290 -6.51 7.32 -14.71
N ALA A 291 -6.77 6.36 -13.83
CA ALA A 291 -6.24 6.36 -12.48
C ALA A 291 -4.79 5.86 -12.37
N ILE A 292 -4.41 4.81 -13.09
CA ILE A 292 -3.17 4.05 -12.83
C ILE A 292 -2.37 3.69 -14.09
N SER A 293 -2.55 4.43 -15.19
CA SER A 293 -1.64 4.42 -16.36
C SER A 293 -0.81 5.70 -16.43
N GLY A 294 0.35 5.64 -17.07
CA GLY A 294 1.19 6.82 -17.33
C GLY A 294 1.72 7.51 -16.06
N LEU A 295 1.84 6.76 -14.97
CA LEU A 295 2.29 7.26 -13.68
C LEU A 295 3.76 7.69 -13.75
N LYS A 296 4.06 8.85 -13.15
CA LYS A 296 5.42 9.40 -13.10
C LYS A 296 6.19 8.86 -11.91
N THR A 297 7.47 8.62 -12.10
CA THR A 297 8.41 8.31 -11.03
C THR A 297 8.56 9.52 -10.11
N PRO A 298 8.49 9.34 -8.78
CA PRO A 298 8.84 10.41 -7.84
C PRO A 298 10.29 10.88 -8.04
N ILE A 299 10.54 12.16 -7.77
CA ILE A 299 11.88 12.75 -7.85
C ILE A 299 12.31 13.32 -6.49
N LEU A 300 13.61 13.28 -6.22
CA LEU A 300 14.19 13.88 -5.02
C LEU A 300 14.53 15.34 -5.29
N GLN A 301 13.89 16.27 -4.59
CA GLN A 301 14.11 17.71 -4.76
C GLN A 301 15.05 18.31 -3.71
N ALA A 302 15.00 17.81 -2.47
CA ALA A 302 15.82 18.32 -1.36
C ALA A 302 16.61 17.20 -0.67
N PRO A 303 17.72 16.72 -1.27
CA PRO A 303 18.50 15.59 -0.73
C PRO A 303 19.00 15.80 0.70
N GLN A 304 19.31 17.05 1.08
CA GLN A 304 19.81 17.42 2.40
C GLN A 304 18.77 17.27 3.52
N ASN A 305 17.47 17.27 3.18
CA ASN A 305 16.37 17.14 4.14
C ASN A 305 15.84 15.70 4.24
N MET A 306 16.50 14.75 3.59
CA MET A 306 16.07 13.36 3.56
C MET A 306 16.54 12.63 4.82
N TRP A 307 15.62 11.98 5.51
CA TRP A 307 15.95 11.18 6.69
C TRP A 307 16.74 9.92 6.31
N SER A 308 17.59 9.48 7.23
CA SER A 308 18.30 8.20 7.11
C SER A 308 17.37 6.98 7.18
N THR A 309 16.20 7.15 7.79
CA THR A 309 15.11 6.17 7.86
C THR A 309 14.26 6.09 6.60
N GLU A 310 14.44 7.01 5.65
CA GLU A 310 13.66 7.02 4.40
C GLU A 310 13.86 5.73 3.61
N SER A 311 12.76 5.10 3.18
CA SER A 311 12.71 3.82 2.49
C SER A 311 13.66 3.79 1.28
N ALA A 312 13.68 4.86 0.48
CA ALA A 312 14.54 4.99 -0.69
C ALA A 312 16.04 5.05 -0.35
N THR A 313 16.38 5.47 0.87
CA THR A 313 17.74 5.50 1.42
C THR A 313 18.11 4.15 2.05
N VAL A 314 17.25 3.63 2.92
CA VAL A 314 17.45 2.35 3.63
C VAL A 314 17.72 1.21 2.64
N TRP A 315 16.92 1.13 1.58
CA TRP A 315 16.99 0.05 0.60
C TRP A 315 17.78 0.41 -0.67
N SER A 316 18.52 1.53 -0.66
CA SER A 316 19.21 2.05 -1.84
C SER A 316 20.17 1.05 -2.47
N GLU A 317 21.08 0.47 -1.68
CA GLU A 317 22.09 -0.49 -2.17
C GLU A 317 21.44 -1.76 -2.74
N VAL A 318 20.43 -2.30 -2.05
CA VAL A 318 19.67 -3.47 -2.51
C VAL A 318 18.94 -3.15 -3.80
N SER A 319 18.26 -2.00 -3.86
CA SER A 319 17.50 -1.57 -5.02
C SER A 319 18.40 -1.35 -6.24
N GLN A 320 19.53 -0.67 -6.07
CA GLN A 320 20.51 -0.45 -7.14
C GLN A 320 21.07 -1.77 -7.68
N ALA A 321 21.40 -2.71 -6.78
CA ALA A 321 21.90 -4.02 -7.18
C ALA A 321 20.83 -4.85 -7.92
N ILE A 322 19.56 -4.78 -7.51
CA ILE A 322 18.44 -5.43 -8.22
C ILE A 322 18.27 -4.82 -9.63
N LEU A 323 18.26 -3.49 -9.74
CA LEU A 323 18.13 -2.78 -11.02
C LEU A 323 19.29 -3.12 -11.98
N ASN A 324 20.51 -3.30 -11.44
CA ASN A 324 21.69 -3.71 -12.20
C ASN A 324 21.78 -5.24 -12.41
N LYS A 325 20.81 -6.02 -11.91
CA LYS A 325 20.78 -7.51 -11.96
C LYS A 325 21.99 -8.16 -11.27
N GLU A 326 22.57 -7.50 -10.29
CA GLU A 326 23.71 -7.95 -9.47
C GLU A 326 23.22 -8.71 -8.23
N TRP A 327 22.60 -9.86 -8.43
CA TRP A 327 21.89 -10.62 -7.37
C TRP A 327 22.75 -10.99 -6.15
N GLY A 328 24.05 -11.24 -6.36
CA GLY A 328 24.99 -11.49 -5.27
C GLY A 328 25.17 -10.27 -4.36
N LYS A 329 25.33 -9.08 -4.95
CA LYS A 329 25.42 -7.82 -4.20
C LYS A 329 24.10 -7.50 -3.51
N ALA A 330 22.96 -7.68 -4.20
CA ALA A 330 21.64 -7.48 -3.60
C ALA A 330 21.43 -8.37 -2.36
N SER A 331 21.89 -9.62 -2.42
CA SER A 331 21.79 -10.57 -1.30
C SER A 331 22.67 -10.16 -0.13
N ALA A 332 23.92 -9.73 -0.39
CA ALA A 332 24.83 -9.26 0.65
C ALA A 332 24.32 -7.98 1.33
N ALA A 333 23.87 -6.99 0.54
CA ALA A 333 23.32 -5.74 1.06
C ALA A 333 22.05 -5.96 1.90
N LYS A 334 21.11 -6.78 1.40
CA LYS A 334 19.88 -7.13 2.12
C LYS A 334 20.19 -7.83 3.44
N LYS A 335 21.11 -8.80 3.42
CA LYS A 335 21.55 -9.51 4.63
C LYS A 335 22.16 -8.57 5.67
N ASN A 336 23.00 -7.62 5.26
CA ASN A 336 23.61 -6.63 6.16
C ASN A 336 22.54 -5.80 6.88
N ILE A 337 21.55 -5.27 6.14
CA ILE A 337 20.43 -4.52 6.72
C ILE A 337 19.68 -5.38 7.75
N GLU A 338 19.30 -6.60 7.38
CA GLU A 338 18.54 -7.50 8.26
C GLU A 338 19.32 -7.93 9.51
N GLU A 339 20.62 -8.20 9.39
CA GLU A 339 21.49 -8.55 10.52
C GLU A 339 21.69 -7.37 11.46
N LYS A 340 21.86 -6.15 10.93
CA LYS A 340 21.91 -4.92 11.73
C LYS A 340 20.61 -4.74 12.52
N GLN A 341 19.45 -4.96 11.90
CA GLN A 341 18.16 -4.87 12.59
C GLN A 341 18.01 -5.93 13.68
N ARG A 342 18.45 -7.17 13.43
CA ARG A 342 18.47 -8.23 14.44
C ARG A 342 19.34 -7.87 15.65
N LYS A 343 20.50 -7.26 15.43
CA LYS A 343 21.38 -6.78 16.50
C LYS A 343 20.72 -5.68 17.33
N LEU A 344 20.14 -4.67 16.66
CA LEU A 344 19.42 -3.58 17.33
C LEU A 344 18.22 -4.07 18.13
N GLN A 345 17.52 -5.09 17.64
CA GLN A 345 16.43 -5.72 18.38
C GLN A 345 16.93 -6.39 19.67
N LEU A 346 17.99 -7.21 19.57
CA LEU A 346 18.58 -7.86 20.74
C LEU A 346 19.09 -6.85 21.77
N GLU A 347 19.70 -5.75 21.32
CA GLU A 347 20.15 -4.66 22.20
C GLU A 347 18.97 -4.04 22.98
N ARG A 348 17.87 -3.70 22.31
CA ARG A 348 16.64 -3.18 22.95
C ARG A 348 16.01 -4.17 23.93
N GLU A 349 15.92 -5.44 23.54
CA GLU A 349 15.41 -6.51 24.41
C GLU A 349 16.28 -6.68 25.66
N SER A 350 17.60 -6.60 25.51
CA SER A 350 18.54 -6.71 26.64
C SER A 350 18.52 -5.52 27.58
N SER A 351 18.21 -4.31 27.07
CA SER A 351 18.08 -3.09 27.87
C SER A 351 16.69 -2.89 28.46
N GLY A 352 15.70 -3.69 28.04
CA GLY A 352 14.29 -3.50 28.39
C GLY A 352 13.67 -2.25 27.77
N GLU A 353 14.29 -1.70 26.73
CA GLU A 353 13.82 -0.50 26.03
C GLU A 353 12.66 -0.83 25.10
N LEU A 354 11.54 -0.12 25.27
CA LEU A 354 10.39 -0.24 24.39
C LEU A 354 10.59 0.66 23.17
N TRP A 355 10.31 0.11 21.98
CA TRP A 355 10.27 0.91 20.76
C TRP A 355 9.09 1.90 20.80
N VAL A 356 9.37 3.18 20.56
CA VAL A 356 8.37 4.23 20.38
C VAL A 356 8.50 4.78 18.96
N PRO A 357 7.45 4.68 18.12
CA PRO A 357 7.48 5.27 16.79
C PRO A 357 7.64 6.80 16.85
N ASN A 358 8.31 7.37 15.86
CA ASN A 358 8.66 8.79 15.84
C ASN A 358 7.48 9.69 15.44
N HIS A 359 6.50 9.16 14.70
CA HIS A 359 5.43 9.96 14.11
C HIS A 359 4.02 9.51 14.50
N PHE A 360 3.90 8.36 15.19
CA PHE A 360 2.61 7.79 15.54
C PHE A 360 2.57 7.31 16.99
N THR A 361 1.45 7.57 17.66
CA THR A 361 1.04 6.79 18.84
C THR A 361 0.40 5.49 18.37
N VAL A 362 0.78 4.39 19.00
CA VAL A 362 0.27 3.06 18.63
C VAL A 362 -0.37 2.40 19.83
N THR A 363 -1.58 1.90 19.63
CA THR A 363 -2.29 1.07 20.60
C THR A 363 -2.72 -0.23 19.94
N HIS A 364 -2.79 -1.31 20.72
CA HIS A 364 -3.33 -2.57 20.24
C HIS A 364 -4.22 -3.22 21.30
N THR A 365 -5.27 -3.90 20.87
CA THR A 365 -6.21 -4.60 21.73
C THR A 365 -5.76 -6.04 22.00
N LYS A 366 -6.45 -6.72 22.93
CA LYS A 366 -6.21 -8.15 23.18
C LYS A 366 -6.62 -9.01 21.98
N GLU A 367 -7.53 -8.50 21.16
CA GLU A 367 -8.03 -9.09 19.92
C GLU A 367 -7.08 -8.86 18.72
N ASP A 368 -5.88 -8.31 18.96
CA ASP A 368 -4.87 -8.04 17.94
C ASP A 368 -5.32 -7.02 16.87
N GLU A 369 -6.17 -6.08 17.28
CA GLU A 369 -6.50 -4.89 16.49
C GLU A 369 -5.50 -3.78 16.79
N TRP A 370 -4.91 -3.20 15.75
CA TRP A 370 -3.91 -2.15 15.86
C TRP A 370 -4.50 -0.82 15.42
N ASN A 371 -4.29 0.21 16.25
CA ASN A 371 -4.69 1.58 15.96
C ASN A 371 -3.46 2.48 16.01
N CYS A 372 -3.26 3.20 14.92
CA CYS A 372 -2.16 4.13 14.72
C CYS A 372 -2.74 5.54 14.64
N SER A 373 -2.29 6.47 15.48
CA SER A 373 -2.73 7.87 15.47
C SER A 373 -1.53 8.79 15.25
N PRO A 374 -1.59 9.75 14.32
CA PRO A 374 -0.48 10.65 14.09
C PRO A 374 -0.23 11.52 15.32
N LEU A 375 1.05 11.82 15.61
CA LEU A 375 1.43 12.73 16.68
C LEU A 375 1.19 14.19 16.31
N GLU A 376 1.35 14.51 15.02
CA GLU A 376 1.18 15.84 14.48
C GLU A 376 -0.19 15.99 13.80
N GLN A 377 -0.74 17.21 13.83
CA GLN A 377 -2.02 17.49 13.18
C GLN A 377 -1.93 17.53 11.65
N SER A 378 -0.75 17.81 11.10
CA SER A 378 -0.54 17.92 9.66
C SER A 378 0.81 17.37 9.23
N VAL A 379 0.86 16.80 8.03
CA VAL A 379 2.10 16.32 7.44
C VAL A 379 2.81 17.48 6.72
N PRO A 380 4.08 17.76 7.06
CA PRO A 380 4.85 18.82 6.39
C PRO A 380 5.21 18.43 4.95
N PRO A 381 5.61 19.41 4.10
CA PRO A 381 6.15 19.13 2.78
C PRO A 381 7.38 18.20 2.83
N ALA A 382 7.49 17.34 1.84
CA ALA A 382 8.47 16.26 1.77
C ALA A 382 9.63 16.57 0.81
N PRO A 383 10.80 15.93 1.02
CA PRO A 383 11.93 16.04 0.10
C PRO A 383 11.71 15.30 -1.22
N ILE A 384 10.86 14.27 -1.24
CA ILE A 384 10.46 13.52 -2.43
C ILE A 384 9.16 14.11 -2.96
N ILE A 385 9.11 14.42 -4.25
CA ILE A 385 7.94 15.01 -4.90
C ILE A 385 7.46 14.16 -6.08
N VAL A 386 6.16 14.17 -6.31
CA VAL A 386 5.55 13.65 -7.54
C VAL A 386 4.97 14.80 -8.33
N SER A 387 5.42 14.95 -9.57
CA SER A 387 4.88 15.98 -10.46
C SER A 387 3.39 15.72 -10.71
N PRO A 388 2.55 16.76 -10.76
CA PRO A 388 1.11 16.64 -10.99
C PRO A 388 0.73 15.77 -12.18
#